data_AF-A0A1I6R9C8-F1
#
_entry.id   AF-A0A1I6R9C8-F1
#
_cell.length_a   1.000
_cell.length_b   1.000
_cell.length_c   1.000
_cell.angle_alpha   90.00
_cell.angle_beta   90.00
_cell.angle_gamma   90.00
#
_symmetry.space_group_name_H-M   'P 1'
#
loop_
_entity.id
_entity.type
_entity.pdbx_description
1 polymer ?
#
loop_
_entity_poly.entity_id
_entity_poly.type
_entity_poly.pdbx_seq_one_letter_code
_entity_poly.pdbx_strand_id
1 'polypeptide(L)' 'MNCVTNADQNLSANIYGHRVAVIHTTASGAKRVRVGTIVLISPRVVILRRPNGRLLVIPGSRVTAIIRL' A
#
# COMPACT_ATOMS: atom_id res chain seq x y z
N MET A 1 21.05 -25.03 -10.55
CA MET A 1 19.61 -24.86 -10.85
C MET A 1 18.96 -24.29 -9.61
N ASN A 2 19.05 -22.97 -9.39
CA ASN A 2 18.54 -22.35 -8.16
C ASN A 2 17.43 -21.37 -8.55
N CYS A 3 16.19 -21.86 -8.53
CA CYS A 3 14.99 -21.04 -8.64
C CYS A 3 14.80 -20.28 -7.32
N VAL A 4 15.46 -19.13 -7.20
CA VAL A 4 15.15 -18.18 -6.13
C VAL A 4 13.80 -17.57 -6.48
N THR A 5 12.78 -18.02 -5.77
CA THR A 5 11.36 -17.76 -6.01
C THR A 5 11.09 -16.25 -5.95
N ASN A 6 10.69 -15.69 -7.09
CA ASN A 6 10.22 -14.31 -7.32
C ASN A 6 8.90 -13.97 -6.58
N ALA A 7 8.75 -14.39 -5.32
CA ALA A 7 7.52 -14.15 -4.56
C ALA A 7 7.40 -12.68 -4.12
N ASP A 8 8.51 -12.03 -3.75
CA ASP A 8 8.52 -10.61 -3.34
C ASP A 8 8.24 -9.65 -4.50
N GLN A 9 8.69 -9.96 -5.72
CA GLN A 9 8.45 -9.10 -6.89
C GLN A 9 7.03 -9.23 -7.46
N ASN A 10 6.36 -10.36 -7.23
CA ASN A 10 4.98 -10.56 -7.69
C ASN A 10 3.96 -9.82 -6.81
N LEU A 11 4.24 -9.59 -5.52
CA LEU A 11 3.35 -8.82 -4.65
C LEU A 11 3.29 -7.35 -5.06
N SER A 12 4.43 -6.74 -5.44
CA SER A 12 4.45 -5.36 -5.90
C SER A 12 3.66 -5.17 -7.19
N ALA A 13 3.72 -6.11 -8.14
CA ALA A 13 3.07 -5.99 -9.44
C ALA A 13 1.56 -6.30 -9.41
N ASN A 14 1.10 -7.14 -8.47
CA ASN A 14 -0.26 -7.70 -8.48
C ASN A 14 -1.31 -6.86 -7.71
N ILE A 15 -0.93 -5.74 -7.07
CA ILE A 15 -1.88 -4.92 -6.28
C ILE A 15 -2.08 -3.54 -6.91
N TYR A 16 -1.28 -3.14 -7.91
CA TYR A 16 -1.54 -1.92 -8.67
C TYR A 16 -2.93 -1.94 -9.31
N GLY A 17 -3.65 -0.82 -9.24
CA GLY A 17 -5.01 -0.73 -9.74
C GLY A 17 -6.07 -1.45 -8.90
N HIS A 18 -5.68 -2.15 -7.83
CA HIS A 18 -6.63 -2.84 -6.95
C HIS A 18 -7.06 -1.96 -5.79
N ARG A 19 -8.31 -2.16 -5.37
CA ARG A 19 -8.83 -1.54 -4.16
C ARG A 19 -8.23 -2.25 -2.95
N VAL A 20 -7.71 -1.46 -2.02
CA VAL A 20 -7.06 -1.95 -0.81
C VAL A 20 -7.51 -1.18 0.42
N ALA A 21 -7.33 -1.81 1.58
CA ALA A 21 -7.32 -1.16 2.87
C ALA A 21 -5.88 -1.09 3.38
N VAL A 22 -5.40 0.13 3.67
CA VAL A 22 -4.08 0.38 4.25
C VAL A 22 -4.24 0.74 5.73
N ILE A 23 -3.63 -0.06 6.58
CA ILE A 23 -3.50 0.20 8.01
C ILE A 23 -2.21 0.97 8.22
N HIS A 24 -2.31 2.15 8.82
CA HIS A 24 -1.15 3.00 9.09
C HIS A 24 -1.27 3.73 10.43
N THR A 25 -0.12 4.11 10.96
CA THR A 25 -0.01 4.95 12.15
C THR A 25 0.08 6.42 11.75
N THR A 26 -0.70 7.30 12.39
CA THR A 26 -0.64 8.75 12.14
C THR A 26 0.58 9.38 12.80
N ALA A 27 0.85 10.65 12.49
CA ALA A 27 1.90 11.40 13.17
C ALA A 27 1.69 11.47 14.70
N SER A 28 0.44 11.44 15.15
CA SER A 28 0.06 11.42 16.56
C SER A 28 0.05 10.02 17.20
N GLY A 29 0.48 8.98 16.48
CA GLY A 29 0.52 7.60 17.01
C GLY A 29 -0.80 6.83 16.92
N ALA A 30 -1.87 7.42 16.40
CA ALA A 30 -3.15 6.72 16.26
C ALA A 30 -3.13 5.75 15.06
N LYS A 31 -3.69 4.55 15.21
CA LYS A 31 -3.89 3.62 14.09
C LYS A 31 -5.11 4.01 13.28
N ARG A 32 -4.99 4.07 11.96
CA ARG A 32 -6.08 4.38 11.03
C ARG A 32 -6.07 3.48 9.82
N VAL A 33 -7.26 3.22 9.30
CA VAL A 33 -7.48 2.49 8.05
C VAL A 33 -7.85 3.46 6.95
N ARG A 34 -7.24 3.31 5.77
CA ARG A 34 -7.54 4.10 4.58
C ARG A 34 -7.81 3.18 3.42
N VAL A 35 -8.94 3.39 2.77
CA VAL A 35 -9.36 2.61 1.61
C VAL A 35 -9.14 3.42 0.34
N GLY A 36 -8.58 2.79 -0.68
CA GLY A 36 -8.38 3.40 -1.99
C GLY A 36 -7.79 2.42 -2.97
N THR A 37 -7.60 2.86 -4.20
CA THR A 37 -6.93 2.08 -5.24
C THR A 37 -5.44 2.30 -5.17
N ILE A 38 -4.61 1.25 -5.16
CA ILE A 38 -3.16 1.43 -5.17
C ILE A 38 -2.70 2.03 -6.48
N VAL A 39 -1.94 3.12 -6.38
CA VAL A 39 -1.24 3.77 -7.49
C VAL A 39 0.24 3.45 -7.45
N LEU A 40 0.86 3.51 -6.26
CA LEU A 40 2.29 3.26 -6.07
C LEU A 40 2.53 2.55 -4.73
N ILE A 41 3.40 1.54 -4.72
CA ILE A 41 3.99 0.97 -3.51
C ILE A 41 5.50 1.11 -3.64
N SER A 42 6.12 1.79 -2.69
CA SER A 42 7.57 1.89 -2.58
C SER A 42 7.98 1.84 -1.10
N PRO A 43 9.25 1.54 -0.79
CA PRO A 43 9.72 1.58 0.60
C PRO A 43 9.53 2.94 1.29
N ARG A 44 9.48 4.04 0.52
CA ARG A 44 9.32 5.40 1.05
C ARG A 44 7.86 5.78 1.23
N VAL A 45 6.99 5.42 0.29
CA VAL A 45 5.59 5.84 0.27
C VAL A 45 4.68 4.79 -0.34
N VAL A 46 3.44 4.77 0.15
CA VAL A 46 2.28 4.13 -0.48
C VAL A 46 1.33 5.23 -0.94
N ILE A 47 0.94 5.18 -2.21
CA ILE A 47 0.01 6.15 -2.80
C ILE A 47 -1.29 5.44 -3.16
N LEU A 48 -2.40 5.98 -2.63
CA LEU A 48 -3.74 5.54 -2.92
C LEU A 48 -4.51 6.60 -3.70
N ARG A 49 -5.32 6.19 -4.67
CA ARG A 49 -6.36 7.04 -5.26
C ARG A 49 -7.67 6.81 -4.52
N ARG A 50 -8.24 7.87 -3.96
CA ARG A 50 -9.56 7.82 -3.30
C ARG A 50 -10.70 7.88 -4.31
N PRO A 51 -11.93 7.48 -3.94
CA PRO A 51 -13.10 7.56 -4.82
C PRO A 51 -13.39 8.97 -5.35
N ASN A 52 -13.07 10.00 -4.57
CA ASN A 52 -13.19 11.41 -4.98
C ASN A 52 -12.06 11.88 -5.92
N GLY A 53 -11.28 10.96 -6.48
CA GLY A 53 -10.16 11.24 -7.39
C GLY A 53 -8.89 11.76 -6.71
N ARG A 54 -8.93 12.16 -5.42
CA ARG A 54 -7.76 12.71 -4.73
C ARG A 54 -6.76 11.61 -4.37
N LEU A 55 -5.48 11.92 -4.50
CA LEU A 55 -4.41 11.06 -4.03
C LEU A 55 -4.25 11.18 -2.50
N LEU A 56 -3.87 10.07 -1.88
CA LEU A 56 -3.47 9.99 -0.50
C LEU A 56 -2.08 9.35 -0.47
N VAL A 57 -1.13 10.06 0.14
CA VAL A 57 0.25 9.58 0.31
C VAL A 57 0.45 9.20 1.76
N ILE A 58 0.92 7.98 1.99
CA ILE A 58 1.20 7.44 3.32
C ILE A 58 2.68 7.07 3.35
N PRO A 59 3.48 7.59 4.31
CA PRO A 59 4.87 7.16 4.47
C PRO A 59 4.94 5.66 4.70
N GLY A 60 5.82 4.97 3.97
CA GLY A 60 5.98 3.50 4.04
C GLY A 60 6.33 3.03 5.44
N SER A 61 7.15 3.79 6.17
CA SER A 61 7.52 3.53 7.58
C SER A 61 6.35 3.57 8.56
N ARG A 62 5.21 4.14 8.16
CA ARG A 62 3.99 4.22 8.97
C ARG A 62 2.95 3.18 8.58
N VAL A 63 3.18 2.43 7.50
CA VAL A 63 2.28 1.38 7.05
C VAL A 63 2.54 0.14 7.88
N THR A 64 1.48 -0.40 8.48
CA THR A 64 1.52 -1.66 9.21
C THR A 64 1.12 -2.82 8.31
N ALA A 65 0.10 -2.61 7.47
CA ALA A 65 -0.39 -3.63 6.56
C ALA A 65 -1.13 -3.02 5.37
N ILE A 66 -1.14 -3.76 4.26
CA ILE A 66 -1.92 -3.49 3.06
C ILE A 66 -2.76 -4.74 2.79
N ILE A 67 -4.07 -4.59 2.73
CA ILE A 67 -5.03 -5.68 2.55
C ILE A 67 -5.76 -5.45 1.22
N ARG A 68 -5.75 -6.43 0.33
CA ARG A 68 -6.53 -6.40 -0.92
C ARG A 68 -8.00 -6.67 -0.61
N LEU A 69 -8.89 -5.87 -1.22
CA LEU A 69 -10.35 -5.98 -1.08
C LEU A 69 -10.98 -6.60 -2.33
#